data_AF-A0A8S3J398-F1
#
_entry.id   AF-A0A8S3J398-F1
#
_cell.length_a   1.000
_cell.length_b   1.000
_cell.length_c   1.000
_cell.angle_alpha   90.00
_cell.angle_beta   90.00
_cell.angle_gamma   90.00
#
_symmetry.space_group_name_H-M   'P 1'
#
loop_
_entity.id
_entity.type
_entity.pdbx_description
1 polymer ?
#
loop_
_entity_poly.entity_id
_entity_poly.type
_entity_poly.pdbx_seq_one_letter_code
_entity_poly.pdbx_strand_id
1 'polypeptide(L)' 'YGEIEAMTVCDNLGEHLIGNIYIKFRFEKDAERAVTGLNTRWFDRKPIYAEL' A
#
# COMPACT_ATOMS: atom_id res chain seq x y z
N TYR A 1 -1.48 -4.60 -10.22
CA TYR A 1 -2.17 -5.49 -9.27
C TYR A 1 -3.65 -5.60 -9.55
N GLY A 2 -4.33 -4.57 -10.06
CA GLY A 2 -5.74 -4.60 -10.45
C GLY A 2 -6.24 -3.18 -10.74
N GLU A 3 -7.54 -3.04 -10.99
CA GLU A 3 -8.20 -1.72 -10.99
C GLU A 3 -8.29 -1.18 -9.56
N ILE A 4 -7.91 0.09 -9.37
CA ILE A 4 -7.97 0.78 -8.07
C ILE A 4 -9.26 1.59 -8.04
N GLU A 5 -10.11 1.33 -7.05
CA GLU A 5 -11.35 2.10 -6.82
C GLU A 5 -11.09 3.35 -5.99
N ALA A 6 -10.17 3.26 -5.02
CA ALA A 6 -9.81 4.37 -4.15
C ALA A 6 -8.36 4.25 -3.67
N MET A 7 -7.72 5.39 -3.47
CA MET A 7 -6.39 5.49 -2.87
C MET A 7 -6.36 6.70 -1.94
N THR A 8 -5.91 6.49 -0.71
CA THR A 8 -5.76 7.55 0.28
C THR A 8 -4.31 7.60 0.73
N VAL A 9 -3.70 8.77 0.59
CA VAL A 9 -2.37 9.08 1.13
C VAL A 9 -2.58 9.88 2.41
N CYS A 10 -2.16 9.34 3.54
CA CYS A 10 -2.34 9.99 4.83
C CYS A 10 -1.19 10.95 5.13
N ASP A 11 -1.50 12.25 5.14
CA ASP A 11 -0.59 13.32 5.55
C ASP A 11 -0.68 13.57 7.07
N ASN A 12 -0.42 12.53 7.86
CA ASN A 12 -0.54 12.63 9.31
C ASN A 12 0.66 13.39 9.88
N LEU A 13 0.44 14.56 10.47
CA LEU A 13 1.45 15.43 11.09
C LEU A 13 2.06 14.88 12.41
N GLY A 14 1.68 13.67 12.85
CA GLY A 14 2.21 13.04 14.08
C GLY A 14 3.27 11.99 13.76
N GLU A 15 4.43 12.05 14.44
CA GLU A 15 5.67 11.29 14.16
C GLU A 15 5.50 9.77 13.96
N HIS A 16 4.42 9.16 14.46
CA HIS A 16 4.18 7.71 14.39
C HIS A 16 3.20 7.25 13.30
N LEU A 17 2.55 8.17 12.57
CA LEU A 17 1.51 7.84 11.58
C LEU A 17 1.80 8.40 10.17
N ILE A 18 3.01 8.92 9.95
CA ILE A 18 3.40 9.60 8.70
C ILE A 18 3.45 8.62 7.53
N GLY A 19 2.75 8.95 6.44
CA GLY A 19 3.03 8.38 5.12
C GLY A 19 2.34 7.04 4.82
N ASN A 20 1.34 6.64 5.61
CA ASN A 20 0.55 5.46 5.27
C ASN A 20 -0.26 5.69 3.99
N ILE A 21 -0.31 4.66 3.15
CA ILE A 21 -1.08 4.65 1.90
C ILE A 21 -2.07 3.50 1.98
N TYR A 22 -3.36 3.82 1.82
CA TYR A 22 -4.43 2.83 1.77
C TYR A 22 -4.94 2.73 0.34
N ILE A 23 -5.08 1.50 -0.17
CA ILE A 23 -5.52 1.24 -1.55
C ILE A 23 -6.70 0.26 -1.50
N LYS A 24 -7.82 0.65 -2.11
CA LYS A 24 -8.95 -0.24 -2.35
C LYS A 24 -8.93 -0.71 -3.80
N PHE A 25 -8.74 -2.00 -4.00
CA PHE A 25 -8.86 -2.64 -5.31
C PHE A 25 -10.31 -3.05 -5.59
N ARG A 26 -10.67 -3.15 -6.87
CA ARG A 26 -11.98 -3.64 -7.31
C ARG A 26 -12.21 -5.12 -6.96
N PHE A 27 -11.15 -5.93 -6.97
CA PHE A 27 -11.21 -7.36 -6.66
C PHE A 27 -10.24 -7.72 -5.53
N GLU A 28 -10.68 -8.57 -4.60
CA GLU A 28 -9.86 -9.00 -3.45
C GLU A 28 -8.56 -9.70 -3.88
N LYS A 29 -8.63 -10.53 -4.92
CA LYS A 29 -7.46 -11.20 -5.51
C LYS A 29 -6.38 -10.20 -5.97
N ASP A 30 -6.78 -8.99 -6.33
CA ASP A 30 -5.83 -7.95 -6.75
C ASP A 30 -5.09 -7.36 -5.55
N ALA A 31 -5.77 -7.22 -4.40
CA ALA A 31 -5.17 -6.85 -3.13
C ALA A 31 -4.19 -7.91 -2.63
N GLU A 32 -4.56 -9.20 -2.65
CA GLU A 32 -3.66 -10.30 -2.26
C GLU A 32 -2.37 -10.34 -3.10
N ARG A 33 -2.51 -10.16 -4.42
CA ARG A 33 -1.37 -10.06 -5.33
C ARG A 33 -0.51 -8.83 -5.04
N ALA A 34 -1.14 -7.71 -4.68
CA ALA A 34 -0.43 -6.48 -4.29
C ALA A 34 0.41 -6.71 -3.03
N VAL A 35 -0.19 -7.21 -1.97
CA VAL A 35 0.50 -7.45 -0.69
C VAL A 35 1.67 -8.42 -0.87
N THR A 36 1.45 -9.55 -1.54
CA THR A 36 2.51 -10.52 -1.82
C THR A 36 3.63 -9.91 -2.68
N GLY A 37 3.28 -9.16 -3.71
CA GLY A 37 4.25 -8.58 -4.63
C GLY A 37 5.02 -7.40 -4.05
N LEU A 38 4.38 -6.56 -3.23
CA LEU A 38 5.00 -5.35 -2.68
C LEU A 38 5.98 -5.66 -1.55
N ASN A 39 5.72 -6.68 -0.73
CA ASN A 39 6.61 -7.12 0.34
C ASN A 39 7.96 -7.69 -0.14
N THR A 40 8.17 -7.82 -1.45
CA THR A 40 9.46 -8.21 -2.07
C THR A 40 10.18 -7.04 -2.74
N ARG A 41 9.61 -5.83 -2.68
CA ARG A 41 10.09 -4.66 -3.43
C ARG A 41 10.64 -3.57 -2.50
N TRP A 42 11.42 -2.69 -3.11
CA TRP A 42 12.07 -1.55 -2.48
C TRP A 42 11.60 -0.26 -3.15
N PHE A 43 11.45 0.79 -2.36
CA PHE A 43 11.15 2.15 -2.82
C PHE A 43 11.94 3.15 -1.99
N ASP A 44 12.58 4.12 -2.64
CA ASP A 44 13.42 5.13 -1.97
C ASP A 44 14.45 4.53 -0.99
N ARG A 45 15.14 3.47 -1.42
CA ARG A 45 16.15 2.72 -0.63
C ARG A 45 15.60 2.12 0.67
N LYS A 46 14.28 2.04 0.84
CA LYS A 46 13.61 1.38 1.96
C LYS A 46 12.77 0.19 1.44
N PRO A 47 12.66 -0.90 2.20
CA PRO A 47 11.73 -1.97 1.87
C PRO A 47 10.29 -1.46 1.97
N ILE A 48 9.43 -1.95 1.09
CA ILE A 48 7.98 -1.66 1.16
C ILE A 48 7.34 -2.67 2.11
N TYR A 49 6.48 -2.18 3.00
CA TYR A 49 5.64 -3.00 3.87
C TYR A 49 4.18 -2.85 3.43
N ALA A 50 3.53 -3.98 3.15
CA ALA A 50 2.12 -4.03 2.75
C ALA A 50 1.37 -5.10 3.55
N GLU A 51 0.13 -4.81 3.93
CA GLU A 51 -0.78 -5.69 4.68
C GLU A 51 -2.21 -5.65 4.09
N LEU A 52 -3.04 -6.66 4.43
CA LEU A 52 -4.44 -6.82 3.98
C LEU A 52 -5.43 -6.29 5.02
#